data_AF-A0A0G0VBG2-F1
#
_entry.id   AF-A0A0G0VBG2-F1
#
_cell.length_a   1.000
_cell.length_b   1.000
_cell.length_c   1.000
_cell.angle_alpha   90.00
_cell.angle_beta   90.00
_cell.angle_gamma   90.00
#
_symmetry.space_group_name_H-M   'P 1'
#
loop_
_entity.id
_entity.type
_entity.pdbx_description
1 polymer ?
#
loop_
_entity_poly.entity_id
_entity_poly.type
_entity_poly.pdbx_seq_one_letter_code
_entity_poly.pdbx_strand_id
1 'polypeptide(L)'
;MKNLSLYCATICLCAASIALYSKTPVKNELSSQALSLKALAQTAYTENTQSSIDDGLSRQLETFLRPVHLDEEGLQRYFDVYNHEKYGTEFLPACFVHINDLLEQTASIRMPVPYVYSVVSLFHQKLKESLWINPFAFDFAVKSLITTTREIINTQQTSSKNILQTIIVEHCTNSMEQWYTNKNLFADELAAKICACNYADTSRENNRLRDMIVRFMESAFDKLVWNPRDEVATWESFKHLGELTLQMRRDNIIKSDDAINMLLWSLVSRYSHFLDTTGTMMSKQTIDTIYQECSRNKDQGLHEPLGVPEREDLMTTKQEFLLKHINKLHIKAIAYEKEGLLLD
;
A
#
# COMPACT_ATOMS: atom_id res chain seq x y z
N MET A 1 17.48 -6.36 -15.94
CA MET A 1 16.76 -6.26 -17.23
C MET A 1 15.88 -7.47 -17.59
N LYS A 2 16.29 -8.74 -17.37
CA LYS A 2 15.45 -9.92 -17.73
C LYS A 2 14.11 -10.03 -16.97
N ASN A 3 14.05 -9.61 -15.71
CA ASN A 3 12.81 -9.68 -14.91
C ASN A 3 11.73 -8.66 -15.32
N LEU A 4 12.11 -7.49 -15.85
CA LEU A 4 11.14 -6.49 -16.32
C LEU A 4 10.28 -7.03 -17.48
N SER A 5 10.89 -7.83 -18.36
CA SER A 5 10.17 -8.43 -19.50
C SER A 5 9.09 -9.41 -19.07
N LEU A 6 9.23 -10.08 -17.91
CA LEU A 6 8.24 -11.03 -17.43
C LEU A 6 7.02 -10.33 -16.82
N TYR A 7 7.23 -9.20 -16.13
CA TYR A 7 6.15 -8.37 -15.58
C TYR A 7 5.39 -7.63 -16.67
N CYS A 8 6.11 -7.03 -17.63
CA CYS A 8 5.49 -6.45 -18.83
C CYS A 8 4.74 -7.52 -19.64
N ALA A 9 5.31 -8.71 -19.80
CA ALA A 9 4.61 -9.81 -20.48
C ALA A 9 3.35 -10.21 -19.73
N THR A 10 3.34 -10.29 -18.40
CA THR A 10 2.14 -10.64 -17.62
C THR A 10 1.07 -9.55 -17.73
N ILE A 11 1.45 -8.27 -17.60
CA ILE A 11 0.53 -7.13 -17.76
C ILE A 11 -0.03 -7.09 -19.19
N CYS A 12 0.82 -7.26 -20.21
CA CYS A 12 0.41 -7.28 -21.62
C CYS A 12 -0.41 -8.53 -21.99
N LEU A 13 -0.11 -9.71 -21.44
CA LEU A 13 -0.88 -10.94 -21.68
C LEU A 13 -2.26 -10.87 -21.03
N CYS A 14 -2.34 -10.32 -19.82
CA CYS A 14 -3.64 -10.07 -19.18
C CYS A 14 -4.43 -8.99 -19.94
N ALA A 15 -3.78 -7.91 -20.40
CA ALA A 15 -4.41 -6.87 -21.21
C ALA A 15 -4.89 -7.38 -22.59
N ALA A 16 -4.10 -8.21 -23.28
CA ALA A 16 -4.50 -8.85 -24.52
C ALA A 16 -5.70 -9.80 -24.32
N SER A 17 -5.77 -10.48 -23.18
CA SER A 17 -6.93 -11.31 -22.79
C SER A 17 -8.18 -10.46 -22.54
N ILE A 18 -8.03 -9.24 -22.01
CA ILE A 18 -9.14 -8.28 -21.84
C ILE A 18 -9.60 -7.71 -23.18
N ALA A 19 -8.68 -7.35 -24.07
CA ALA A 19 -8.99 -6.81 -25.41
C ALA A 19 -9.82 -7.80 -26.26
N LEU A 20 -9.68 -9.10 -25.98
CA LEU A 20 -10.49 -10.17 -26.59
C LEU A 20 -11.89 -10.31 -25.97
N TYR A 21 -12.15 -9.75 -24.78
CA TYR A 21 -13.37 -9.96 -23.99
C TYR A 21 -14.22 -8.72 -23.70
N SER A 22 -13.69 -7.48 -23.80
CA SER A 22 -14.45 -6.28 -23.45
C SER A 22 -14.95 -5.47 -24.68
N LYS A 23 -16.24 -5.62 -24.99
CA LYS A 23 -17.01 -4.66 -25.81
C LYS A 23 -18.02 -3.90 -24.95
N THR A 24 -17.58 -3.15 -23.93
CA THR A 24 -18.45 -2.14 -23.29
C THR A 24 -17.62 -1.09 -22.55
N PRO A 25 -17.86 0.22 -22.76
CA PRO A 25 -17.25 1.26 -21.95
C PRO A 25 -18.04 1.44 -20.65
N VAL A 26 -17.38 1.33 -19.51
CA VAL A 26 -17.95 1.68 -18.21
C VAL A 26 -17.49 3.10 -17.86
N LYS A 27 -18.43 4.05 -17.89
CA LYS A 27 -18.30 5.37 -17.23
C LYS A 27 -18.80 5.22 -15.81
N ASN A 28 -18.10 5.73 -14.80
CA ASN A 28 -18.70 5.99 -13.48
C ASN A 28 -17.94 7.04 -12.64
N GLU A 29 -18.66 7.54 -11.64
CA GLU A 29 -18.58 8.80 -10.87
C GLU A 29 -17.28 9.13 -10.10
N LEU A 30 -16.22 8.31 -10.18
CA LEU A 30 -14.90 8.56 -9.55
C LEU A 30 -14.08 9.66 -10.22
N SER A 31 -14.49 10.10 -11.42
CA SER A 31 -13.83 11.21 -12.13
C SER A 31 -13.77 12.50 -11.31
N SER A 32 -14.70 12.75 -10.40
CA SER A 32 -14.73 13.95 -9.54
C SER A 32 -13.65 13.95 -8.44
N GLN A 33 -13.29 12.78 -7.91
CA GLN A 33 -12.24 12.62 -6.91
C GLN A 33 -10.85 12.55 -7.55
N ALA A 34 -10.74 11.94 -8.74
CA ALA A 34 -9.54 12.03 -9.56
C ALA A 34 -9.26 13.47 -10.03
N LEU A 35 -10.31 14.26 -10.29
CA LEU A 35 -10.21 15.69 -10.58
C LEU A 35 -9.71 16.52 -9.38
N SER A 36 -10.12 16.18 -8.14
CA SER A 36 -9.61 16.86 -6.94
C SER A 36 -8.16 16.49 -6.62
N LEU A 37 -7.74 15.26 -6.89
CA LEU A 37 -6.34 14.82 -6.80
C LEU A 37 -5.46 15.45 -7.89
N LYS A 38 -5.98 15.63 -9.12
CA LYS A 38 -5.31 16.42 -10.15
C LYS A 38 -5.15 17.89 -9.73
N ALA A 39 -6.19 18.47 -9.11
CA ALA A 39 -6.12 19.82 -8.58
C ALA A 39 -5.13 19.95 -7.42
N LEU A 40 -5.06 18.96 -6.52
CA LEU A 40 -4.09 18.90 -5.41
C LEU A 40 -2.66 18.68 -5.89
N ALA A 41 -2.45 17.81 -6.88
CA ALA A 41 -1.15 17.61 -7.50
C ALA A 41 -0.68 18.86 -8.27
N GLN A 42 -1.59 19.57 -8.93
CA GLN A 42 -1.31 20.86 -9.56
C GLN A 42 -0.99 21.95 -8.53
N THR A 43 -1.76 22.06 -7.44
CA THR A 43 -1.53 23.07 -6.38
C THR A 43 -0.23 22.84 -5.63
N ALA A 44 0.06 21.60 -5.22
CA ALA A 44 1.31 21.21 -4.56
C ALA A 44 2.55 21.48 -5.43
N TYR A 45 2.38 21.51 -6.76
CA TYR A 45 3.46 21.80 -7.71
C TYR A 45 3.60 23.31 -7.98
N THR A 46 2.49 24.06 -8.07
CA THR A 46 2.51 25.52 -8.30
C THR A 46 2.97 26.35 -7.10
N GLU A 47 2.75 25.89 -5.86
CA GLU A 47 3.15 26.66 -4.66
C GLU A 47 4.67 26.76 -4.46
N ASN A 48 5.46 25.94 -5.15
CA ASN A 48 6.93 25.96 -5.09
C ASN A 48 7.63 26.68 -6.25
N THR A 49 6.91 27.26 -7.21
CA THR A 49 7.52 27.95 -8.37
C THR A 49 6.74 29.19 -8.80
N GLN A 50 6.93 30.31 -8.08
CA GLN A 50 6.56 31.64 -8.57
C GLN A 50 7.68 32.22 -9.45
N SER A 51 7.74 31.78 -10.70
CA SER A 51 8.19 32.57 -11.85
C SER A 51 8.01 31.75 -13.13
N SER A 52 7.30 32.32 -14.13
CA SER A 52 7.19 31.83 -15.52
C SER A 52 7.31 30.30 -15.67
N ILE A 53 6.21 29.57 -15.42
CA ILE A 53 6.17 28.13 -15.72
C ILE A 53 6.42 27.98 -17.22
N ASP A 54 7.59 27.46 -17.53
CA ASP A 54 8.04 27.06 -18.86
C ASP A 54 6.98 26.14 -19.48
N ASP A 55 6.45 26.49 -20.65
CA ASP A 55 5.38 25.73 -21.34
C ASP A 55 5.72 24.23 -21.49
N GLY A 56 7.01 23.88 -21.47
CA GLY A 56 7.50 22.50 -21.47
C GLY A 56 7.17 21.72 -20.20
N LEU A 57 7.25 22.34 -19.02
CA LEU A 57 6.99 21.70 -17.72
C LEU A 57 5.52 21.34 -17.57
N SER A 58 4.63 22.25 -17.98
CA SER A 58 3.17 22.04 -17.99
C SER A 58 2.78 20.87 -18.89
N ARG A 59 3.34 20.79 -20.10
CA ARG A 59 3.10 19.67 -21.03
C ARG A 59 3.61 18.34 -20.51
N GLN A 60 4.73 18.34 -19.79
CA GLN A 60 5.28 17.14 -19.19
C GLN A 60 4.40 16.62 -18.05
N LEU A 61 3.93 17.52 -17.17
CA LEU A 61 2.96 17.19 -16.12
C LEU A 61 1.64 16.67 -16.68
N GLU A 62 1.11 17.32 -17.73
CA GLU A 62 -0.08 16.84 -18.42
C GLU A 62 0.10 15.42 -18.96
N THR A 63 1.29 15.09 -19.45
CA THR A 63 1.62 13.76 -19.95
C THR A 63 1.69 12.75 -18.79
N PHE A 64 2.28 13.12 -17.66
CA PHE A 64 2.38 12.26 -16.47
C PHE A 64 1.05 12.06 -15.75
N LEU A 65 0.09 12.98 -15.89
CA LEU A 65 -1.23 12.90 -15.25
C LEU A 65 -2.30 12.25 -16.15
N ARG A 66 -1.91 11.68 -17.29
CA ARG A 66 -2.85 10.96 -18.15
C ARG A 66 -3.24 9.63 -17.50
N PRO A 67 -4.54 9.31 -17.43
CA PRO A 67 -4.98 8.02 -16.91
C PRO A 67 -4.37 6.86 -17.70
N VAL A 68 -4.05 5.77 -17.00
CA VAL A 68 -3.58 4.55 -17.66
C VAL A 68 -4.76 3.80 -18.26
N HIS A 69 -4.66 3.42 -19.54
CA HIS A 69 -5.63 2.56 -20.22
C HIS A 69 -5.01 1.18 -20.49
N LEU A 70 -5.78 0.11 -20.30
CA LEU A 70 -5.32 -1.27 -20.52
C LEU A 70 -5.40 -1.76 -21.99
N ASP A 71 -5.70 -0.88 -22.94
CA ASP A 71 -5.49 -1.19 -24.35
C ASP A 71 -3.99 -1.09 -24.72
N GLU A 72 -3.63 -1.66 -25.86
CA GLU A 72 -2.23 -1.74 -26.31
C GLU A 72 -1.57 -0.36 -26.41
N GLU A 73 -2.30 0.62 -26.96
CA GLU A 73 -1.81 1.97 -27.14
C GLU A 73 -1.64 2.70 -25.80
N GLY A 74 -2.58 2.52 -24.88
CA GLY A 74 -2.58 3.07 -23.54
C GLY A 74 -1.43 2.54 -22.68
N LEU A 75 -1.18 1.23 -22.75
CA LEU A 75 -0.04 0.61 -22.07
C LEU A 75 1.29 1.07 -22.66
N GLN A 76 1.40 1.15 -23.99
CA GLN A 76 2.60 1.68 -24.64
C GLN A 76 2.88 3.12 -24.16
N ARG A 77 1.87 3.98 -24.22
CA ARG A 77 1.98 5.38 -23.73
C ARG A 77 2.34 5.45 -22.24
N TYR A 78 1.77 4.58 -21.41
CA TYR A 78 2.13 4.50 -19.99
C TYR A 78 3.59 4.08 -19.80
N PHE A 79 4.08 3.08 -20.52
CA PHE A 79 5.46 2.63 -20.38
C PHE A 79 6.47 3.67 -20.90
N ASP A 80 6.12 4.47 -21.89
CA ASP A 80 6.93 5.62 -22.31
C ASP A 80 7.08 6.63 -21.15
N VAL A 81 6.00 6.87 -20.41
CA VAL A 81 6.02 7.72 -19.19
C VAL A 81 6.78 7.05 -18.04
N TYR A 82 6.53 5.78 -17.77
CA TYR A 82 7.17 5.02 -16.69
C TYR A 82 8.69 4.99 -16.84
N ASN A 83 9.19 4.89 -18.06
CA ASN A 83 10.63 4.86 -18.35
C ASN A 83 11.28 6.24 -18.36
N HIS A 84 10.51 7.33 -18.23
CA HIS A 84 11.06 8.67 -18.14
C HIS A 84 11.93 8.81 -16.89
N GLU A 85 13.08 9.50 -17.00
CA GLU A 85 14.09 9.63 -15.93
C GLU A 85 13.51 10.21 -14.63
N LYS A 86 12.65 11.23 -14.76
CA LYS A 86 11.95 11.90 -13.65
C LYS A 86 10.79 11.11 -13.05
N TYR A 87 10.38 10.01 -13.67
CA TYR A 87 9.19 9.30 -13.22
C TYR A 87 9.38 8.72 -11.81
N GLY A 88 10.49 8.00 -11.58
CA GLY A 88 10.78 7.37 -10.30
C GLY A 88 11.29 8.34 -9.24
N THR A 89 11.97 9.41 -9.63
CA THR A 89 12.64 10.33 -8.71
C THR A 89 11.78 11.52 -8.28
N GLU A 90 10.90 12.01 -9.15
CA GLU A 90 10.10 13.22 -8.93
C GLU A 90 8.59 12.93 -8.93
N PHE A 91 8.09 12.23 -9.95
CA PHE A 91 6.64 12.08 -10.15
C PHE A 91 5.99 11.05 -9.22
N LEU A 92 6.39 9.77 -9.31
CA LEU A 92 5.86 8.69 -8.49
C LEU A 92 5.88 9.00 -6.98
N PRO A 93 6.98 9.50 -6.39
CA PRO A 93 7.00 9.79 -4.96
C PRO A 93 6.08 10.95 -4.56
N ALA A 94 5.79 11.88 -5.48
CA ALA A 94 4.84 12.96 -5.25
C ALA A 94 3.38 12.53 -5.43
N CYS A 95 3.14 11.56 -6.32
CA CYS A 95 1.81 11.21 -6.79
C CYS A 95 1.73 9.74 -7.26
N PHE A 96 0.85 8.98 -6.64
CA PHE A 96 0.64 7.55 -6.91
C PHE A 96 -0.54 7.28 -7.87
N VAL A 97 -0.93 8.24 -8.72
CA VAL A 97 -2.13 8.10 -9.59
C VAL A 97 -2.10 6.85 -10.46
N HIS A 98 -0.98 6.51 -11.09
CA HIS A 98 -0.94 5.35 -11.98
C HIS A 98 -1.07 4.00 -11.26
N ILE A 99 -0.63 3.88 -10.00
CA ILE A 99 -0.88 2.64 -9.26
C ILE A 99 -2.37 2.54 -8.93
N ASN A 100 -3.03 3.66 -8.62
CA ASN A 100 -4.47 3.69 -8.41
C ASN A 100 -5.23 3.34 -9.69
N ASP A 101 -4.90 3.96 -10.82
CA ASP A 101 -5.54 3.67 -12.11
C ASP A 101 -5.46 2.18 -12.47
N LEU A 102 -4.29 1.57 -12.26
CA LEU A 102 -4.06 0.15 -12.55
C LEU A 102 -4.79 -0.76 -11.56
N LEU A 103 -4.83 -0.40 -10.27
CA LEU A 103 -5.57 -1.15 -9.25
C LEU A 103 -7.10 -1.02 -9.42
N GLU A 104 -7.63 0.16 -9.70
CA GLU A 104 -9.07 0.38 -9.93
C GLU A 104 -9.58 -0.43 -11.12
N GLN A 105 -8.78 -0.51 -12.19
CA GLN A 105 -9.11 -1.34 -13.35
C GLN A 105 -9.18 -2.83 -13.00
N THR A 106 -8.43 -3.29 -11.98
CA THR A 106 -8.56 -4.70 -11.51
C THR A 106 -9.91 -5.00 -10.90
N ALA A 107 -10.46 -4.06 -10.11
CA ALA A 107 -11.75 -4.23 -9.47
C ALA A 107 -12.87 -4.29 -10.53
N SER A 108 -12.80 -3.42 -11.54
CA SER A 108 -13.81 -3.36 -12.60
C SER A 108 -13.82 -4.58 -13.54
N ILE A 109 -12.65 -5.17 -13.84
CA ILE A 109 -12.50 -6.26 -14.82
C ILE A 109 -12.29 -7.62 -14.14
N ARG A 110 -12.27 -7.68 -12.80
CA ARG A 110 -12.00 -8.90 -11.99
C ARG A 110 -10.68 -9.57 -12.35
N MET A 111 -9.61 -8.78 -12.37
CA MET A 111 -8.28 -9.28 -12.71
C MET A 111 -7.75 -10.28 -11.68
N PRO A 112 -6.96 -11.28 -12.09
CA PRO A 112 -6.47 -12.31 -11.19
C PRO A 112 -5.32 -11.80 -10.30
N VAL A 113 -5.04 -12.50 -9.19
CA VAL A 113 -3.97 -12.17 -8.22
C VAL A 113 -2.60 -11.90 -8.88
N PRO A 114 -2.13 -12.67 -9.89
CA PRO A 114 -0.86 -12.39 -10.56
C PRO A 114 -0.76 -11.01 -11.20
N TYR A 115 -1.89 -10.41 -11.61
CA TYR A 115 -1.91 -9.06 -12.16
C TYR A 115 -1.65 -8.04 -11.04
N VAL A 116 -2.37 -8.10 -9.92
CA VAL A 116 -2.14 -7.20 -8.78
C VAL A 116 -0.70 -7.33 -8.27
N TYR A 117 -0.20 -8.56 -8.17
CA TYR A 117 1.20 -8.81 -7.84
C TYR A 117 2.15 -8.09 -8.79
N SER A 118 1.87 -8.14 -10.10
CA SER A 118 2.70 -7.48 -11.12
C SER A 118 2.64 -5.95 -11.00
N VAL A 119 1.47 -5.38 -10.73
CA VAL A 119 1.30 -3.94 -10.48
C VAL A 119 2.12 -3.53 -9.25
N VAL A 120 1.91 -4.16 -8.10
CA VAL A 120 2.64 -3.83 -6.86
C VAL A 120 4.16 -4.02 -7.06
N SER A 121 4.57 -5.08 -7.74
CA SER A 121 5.99 -5.34 -8.05
C SER A 121 6.59 -4.27 -8.97
N LEU A 122 5.86 -3.82 -9.99
CA LEU A 122 6.29 -2.78 -10.94
C LEU A 122 6.55 -1.46 -10.21
N PHE A 123 5.64 -1.06 -9.32
CA PHE A 123 5.80 0.17 -8.54
C PHE A 123 6.83 0.01 -7.43
N HIS A 124 6.91 -1.14 -6.75
CA HIS A 124 7.98 -1.41 -5.80
C HIS A 124 9.37 -1.30 -6.45
N GLN A 125 9.53 -1.81 -7.67
CA GLN A 125 10.78 -1.65 -8.40
C GLN A 125 11.08 -0.18 -8.69
N LYS A 126 10.08 0.57 -9.17
CA LYS A 126 10.29 1.98 -9.53
C LYS A 126 10.55 2.86 -8.32
N LEU A 127 9.92 2.54 -7.19
CA LEU A 127 10.10 3.22 -5.91
C LEU A 127 11.55 3.14 -5.42
N LYS A 128 12.36 2.18 -5.89
CA LYS A 128 13.79 2.11 -5.55
C LYS A 128 14.58 3.32 -6.05
N GLU A 129 14.10 3.98 -7.11
CA GLU A 129 14.71 5.21 -7.65
C GLU A 129 14.34 6.44 -6.80
N SER A 130 13.27 6.38 -6.02
CA SER A 130 12.82 7.49 -5.18
C SER A 130 13.70 7.65 -3.94
N LEU A 131 14.01 8.89 -3.56
CA LEU A 131 14.72 9.23 -2.32
C LEU A 131 13.78 9.66 -1.19
N TRP A 132 12.58 10.07 -1.55
CA TRP A 132 11.55 10.60 -0.68
C TRP A 132 10.19 10.11 -1.18
N ILE A 133 9.16 10.18 -0.35
CA ILE A 133 7.76 9.89 -0.69
C ILE A 133 6.88 10.87 0.07
N ASN A 134 5.92 11.47 -0.63
CA ASN A 134 4.85 12.25 -0.02
C ASN A 134 3.90 11.31 0.75
N PRO A 135 3.82 11.42 2.08
CA PRO A 135 3.01 10.53 2.89
C PRO A 135 1.50 10.66 2.62
N PHE A 136 1.03 11.83 2.20
CA PHE A 136 -0.38 12.05 1.86
C PHE A 136 -0.76 11.39 0.54
N ALA A 137 0.13 11.40 -0.46
CA ALA A 137 -0.10 10.70 -1.72
C ALA A 137 -0.01 9.18 -1.52
N PHE A 138 0.90 8.73 -0.65
CA PHE A 138 1.04 7.32 -0.31
C PHE A 138 -0.18 6.78 0.43
N ASP A 139 -0.74 7.54 1.39
CA ASP A 139 -1.98 7.18 2.10
C ASP A 139 -3.11 6.78 1.14
N PHE A 140 -3.32 7.56 0.07
CA PHE A 140 -4.33 7.25 -0.94
C PHE A 140 -4.02 5.94 -1.69
N ALA A 141 -2.76 5.73 -2.07
CA ALA A 141 -2.34 4.49 -2.72
C ALA A 141 -2.55 3.24 -1.85
N VAL A 142 -2.24 3.37 -0.55
CA VAL A 142 -2.42 2.29 0.43
C VAL A 142 -3.89 1.92 0.57
N LYS A 143 -4.80 2.89 0.60
CA LYS A 143 -6.26 2.63 0.64
C LYS A 143 -6.73 1.87 -0.59
N SER A 144 -6.33 2.29 -1.78
CA SER A 144 -6.67 1.60 -3.03
C SER A 144 -6.13 0.16 -3.03
N LEU A 145 -4.91 -0.03 -2.54
CA LEU A 145 -4.27 -1.34 -2.41
C LEU A 145 -5.04 -2.24 -1.44
N ILE A 146 -5.45 -1.73 -0.28
CA ILE A 146 -6.25 -2.46 0.71
C ILE A 146 -7.58 -2.92 0.10
N THR A 147 -8.34 -1.99 -0.47
CA THR A 147 -9.67 -2.27 -1.06
C THR A 147 -9.56 -3.34 -2.14
N THR A 148 -8.66 -3.14 -3.10
CA THR A 148 -8.45 -4.05 -4.23
C THR A 148 -8.02 -5.44 -3.77
N THR A 149 -7.04 -5.50 -2.87
CA THR A 149 -6.49 -6.78 -2.42
C THR A 149 -7.50 -7.57 -1.59
N ARG A 150 -8.27 -6.88 -0.73
CA ARG A 150 -9.35 -7.48 0.07
C ARG A 150 -10.40 -8.13 -0.83
N GLU A 151 -10.88 -7.42 -1.85
CA GLU A 151 -11.90 -7.91 -2.77
C GLU A 151 -11.44 -9.17 -3.51
N ILE A 152 -10.22 -9.18 -4.00
CA ILE A 152 -9.67 -10.31 -4.77
C ILE A 152 -9.45 -11.54 -3.87
N ILE A 153 -8.86 -11.35 -2.68
CA ILE A 153 -8.65 -12.44 -1.72
C ILE A 153 -9.99 -13.05 -1.30
N ASN A 154 -11.00 -12.21 -1.01
CA ASN A 154 -12.32 -12.69 -0.60
C ASN A 154 -13.04 -13.44 -1.72
N THR A 155 -13.00 -12.92 -2.95
CA THR A 155 -13.62 -13.55 -4.12
C THR A 155 -13.03 -14.94 -4.37
N GLN A 156 -11.71 -15.10 -4.25
CA GLN A 156 -11.05 -16.40 -4.42
C GLN A 156 -11.36 -17.40 -3.29
N GLN A 157 -11.52 -16.94 -2.06
CA GLN A 157 -11.92 -17.83 -0.96
C GLN A 157 -13.32 -18.39 -1.17
N THR A 158 -14.27 -17.55 -1.62
CA THR A 158 -15.62 -17.99 -1.94
C THR A 158 -15.64 -18.99 -3.09
N SER A 159 -14.90 -18.73 -4.17
CA SER A 159 -14.83 -19.66 -5.31
C SER A 159 -14.20 -21.00 -4.92
N SER A 160 -13.13 -20.98 -4.11
CA SER A 160 -12.44 -22.20 -3.66
C SER A 160 -13.33 -23.08 -2.79
N LYS A 161 -14.10 -22.46 -1.88
CA LYS A 161 -15.08 -23.18 -1.05
C LYS A 161 -16.13 -23.88 -1.92
N ASN A 162 -16.66 -23.20 -2.93
CA ASN A 162 -17.66 -23.76 -3.82
C ASN A 162 -17.11 -24.92 -4.64
N ILE A 163 -15.89 -24.80 -5.16
CA ILE A 163 -15.21 -25.88 -5.91
C ILE A 163 -15.01 -27.12 -5.03
N LEU A 164 -14.50 -26.94 -3.80
CA LEU A 164 -14.32 -28.05 -2.86
C LEU A 164 -15.65 -28.70 -2.51
N GLN A 165 -16.69 -27.90 -2.28
CA GLN A 165 -18.02 -28.41 -2.00
C GLN A 165 -18.57 -29.22 -3.18
N THR A 166 -18.40 -28.74 -4.41
CA THR A 166 -18.80 -29.49 -5.62
C THR A 166 -18.05 -30.82 -5.73
N ILE A 167 -16.73 -30.83 -5.56
CA ILE A 167 -15.91 -32.06 -5.61
C ILE A 167 -16.38 -33.08 -4.58
N ILE A 168 -16.60 -32.63 -3.33
CA ILE A 168 -17.05 -33.49 -2.24
C ILE A 168 -18.45 -34.04 -2.56
N VAL A 169 -19.40 -33.19 -2.93
CA VAL A 169 -20.79 -33.60 -3.22
C VAL A 169 -20.84 -34.56 -4.41
N GLU A 170 -20.14 -34.25 -5.50
CA GLU A 170 -20.07 -35.12 -6.68
C GLU A 170 -19.45 -36.47 -6.34
N HIS A 171 -18.35 -36.51 -5.59
CA HIS A 171 -17.73 -37.78 -5.23
C HIS A 171 -18.60 -38.59 -4.26
N CYS A 172 -19.20 -37.94 -3.25
CA CYS A 172 -20.15 -38.60 -2.36
C CYS A 172 -21.38 -39.13 -3.11
N THR A 173 -21.86 -38.44 -4.15
CA THR A 173 -23.02 -38.87 -4.92
C THR A 173 -22.68 -40.00 -5.88
N ASN A 174 -21.55 -39.92 -6.57
CA ASN A 174 -21.18 -40.85 -7.64
C ASN A 174 -20.45 -42.10 -7.14
N SER A 175 -19.81 -42.04 -5.98
CA SER A 175 -18.96 -43.11 -5.42
C SER A 175 -19.48 -43.64 -4.07
N MET A 176 -20.73 -43.36 -3.69
CA MET A 176 -21.23 -43.75 -2.36
C MET A 176 -21.19 -45.27 -2.13
N GLU A 177 -21.40 -46.07 -3.17
CA GLU A 177 -21.33 -47.54 -3.05
C GLU A 177 -19.93 -47.99 -2.62
N GLN A 178 -18.87 -47.36 -3.13
CA GLN A 178 -17.48 -47.64 -2.74
C GLN A 178 -17.24 -47.35 -1.26
N TRP A 179 -17.94 -46.39 -0.64
CA TRP A 179 -17.85 -46.16 0.81
C TRP A 179 -18.29 -47.38 1.61
N TYR A 180 -19.33 -48.08 1.17
CA TYR A 180 -19.82 -49.27 1.87
C TYR A 180 -18.94 -50.50 1.61
N THR A 181 -18.26 -50.57 0.46
CA THR A 181 -17.39 -51.70 0.09
C THR A 181 -15.95 -51.54 0.58
N ASN A 182 -15.34 -50.38 0.39
CA ASN A 182 -13.95 -50.09 0.74
C ASN A 182 -13.76 -48.59 1.07
N LYS A 183 -13.93 -48.26 2.35
CA LYS A 183 -13.83 -46.89 2.87
C LYS A 183 -12.48 -46.22 2.61
N ASN A 184 -11.39 -46.99 2.64
CA ASN A 184 -10.05 -46.43 2.45
C ASN A 184 -9.87 -45.99 1.00
N LEU A 185 -10.29 -46.81 0.04
CA LEU A 185 -10.23 -46.45 -1.38
C LEU A 185 -11.06 -45.19 -1.69
N PHE A 186 -12.28 -45.10 -1.14
CA PHE A 186 -13.10 -43.90 -1.27
C PHE A 186 -12.39 -42.66 -0.70
N ALA A 187 -11.84 -42.77 0.51
CA ALA A 187 -11.14 -41.65 1.15
C ALA A 187 -9.89 -41.22 0.35
N ASP A 188 -9.12 -42.18 -0.16
CA ASP A 188 -7.92 -41.93 -0.96
C ASP A 188 -8.25 -41.25 -2.30
N GLU A 189 -9.32 -41.69 -2.98
CA GLU A 189 -9.77 -41.06 -4.23
C GLU A 189 -10.31 -39.65 -4.02
N LEU A 190 -11.08 -39.43 -2.95
CA LEU A 190 -11.55 -38.08 -2.57
C LEU A 190 -10.35 -37.16 -2.28
N ALA A 191 -9.41 -37.64 -1.47
CA ALA A 191 -8.21 -36.90 -1.12
C ALA A 191 -7.39 -36.58 -2.37
N ALA A 192 -7.23 -37.52 -3.30
CA ALA A 192 -6.56 -37.29 -4.57
C ALA A 192 -7.25 -36.21 -5.42
N LYS A 193 -8.58 -36.22 -5.52
CA LYS A 193 -9.36 -35.18 -6.22
C LYS A 193 -9.23 -33.80 -5.56
N ILE A 194 -9.23 -33.75 -4.23
CA ILE A 194 -9.03 -32.52 -3.46
C ILE A 194 -7.59 -32.00 -3.60
N CYS A 195 -6.59 -32.89 -3.63
CA CYS A 195 -5.20 -32.51 -3.87
C CYS A 195 -4.97 -32.03 -5.30
N ALA A 196 -5.72 -32.58 -6.27
CA ALA A 196 -5.64 -32.22 -7.68
C ALA A 196 -6.34 -30.89 -8.02
N CYS A 197 -7.27 -30.40 -7.20
CA CYS A 197 -7.77 -29.05 -7.39
C CYS A 197 -6.71 -28.02 -6.95
N ASN A 198 -6.46 -27.01 -7.79
CA ASN A 198 -5.39 -26.00 -7.72
C ASN A 198 -5.39 -25.08 -6.46
N TYR A 199 -5.96 -25.52 -5.35
CA TYR A 199 -6.00 -24.79 -4.08
C TYR A 199 -4.60 -24.41 -3.57
N ALA A 200 -3.63 -25.32 -3.73
CA ALA A 200 -2.23 -25.07 -3.36
C ALA A 200 -1.61 -23.91 -4.15
N ASP A 201 -1.91 -23.81 -5.45
CA ASP A 201 -1.40 -22.74 -6.31
C ASP A 201 -2.04 -21.40 -5.98
N THR A 202 -3.36 -21.34 -5.78
CA THR A 202 -4.07 -20.12 -5.37
C THR A 202 -3.57 -19.62 -4.01
N SER A 203 -3.31 -20.52 -3.05
CA SER A 203 -2.75 -20.17 -1.75
C SER A 203 -1.33 -19.60 -1.88
N ARG A 204 -0.50 -20.20 -2.74
CA ARG A 204 0.87 -19.76 -3.02
C ARG A 204 0.91 -18.38 -3.68
N GLU A 205 0.07 -18.14 -4.67
CA GLU A 205 -0.03 -16.83 -5.34
C GLU A 205 -0.48 -15.74 -4.38
N ASN A 206 -1.48 -16.03 -3.55
CA ASN A 206 -1.91 -15.11 -2.51
C ASN A 206 -0.76 -14.77 -1.57
N ASN A 207 -0.02 -15.76 -1.07
CA ASN A 207 1.11 -15.50 -0.17
C ASN A 207 2.21 -14.66 -0.85
N ARG A 208 2.49 -14.90 -2.14
CA ARG A 208 3.42 -14.05 -2.90
C ARG A 208 2.96 -12.61 -3.02
N LEU A 209 1.66 -12.37 -3.22
CA LEU A 209 1.09 -11.03 -3.20
C LEU A 209 1.27 -10.38 -1.84
N ARG A 210 0.95 -11.09 -0.75
CA ARG A 210 1.13 -10.58 0.62
C ARG A 210 2.57 -10.17 0.90
N ASP A 211 3.53 -11.03 0.57
CA ASP A 211 4.96 -10.76 0.76
C ASP A 211 5.41 -9.54 -0.06
N MET A 212 4.90 -9.39 -1.28
CA MET A 212 5.21 -8.23 -2.12
C MET A 212 4.61 -6.93 -1.56
N ILE A 213 3.39 -6.98 -1.00
CA ILE A 213 2.78 -5.83 -0.33
C ILE A 213 3.61 -5.41 0.88
N VAL A 214 4.06 -6.36 1.71
CA VAL A 214 4.93 -6.04 2.86
C VAL A 214 6.21 -5.33 2.40
N ARG A 215 6.90 -5.86 1.39
CA ARG A 215 8.12 -5.24 0.84
C ARG A 215 7.87 -3.87 0.23
N PHE A 216 6.74 -3.69 -0.44
CA PHE A 216 6.33 -2.41 -1.00
C PHE A 216 6.11 -1.37 0.11
N MET A 217 5.34 -1.73 1.13
CA MET A 217 5.05 -0.88 2.29
C MET A 217 6.33 -0.51 3.06
N GLU A 218 7.19 -1.47 3.35
CA GLU A 218 8.47 -1.25 4.04
C GLU A 218 9.35 -0.27 3.27
N SER A 219 9.55 -0.51 1.97
CA SER A 219 10.34 0.38 1.11
C SER A 219 9.76 1.79 1.01
N ALA A 220 8.43 1.93 1.14
CA ALA A 220 7.79 3.23 1.14
C ALA A 220 7.93 3.96 2.48
N PHE A 221 7.72 3.25 3.59
CA PHE A 221 7.88 3.78 4.95
C PHE A 221 9.27 4.35 5.19
N ASP A 222 10.32 3.67 4.72
CA ASP A 222 11.69 4.16 4.84
C ASP A 222 11.96 5.50 4.13
N LYS A 223 11.08 5.90 3.21
CA LYS A 223 11.24 7.06 2.34
C LYS A 223 10.23 8.17 2.63
N LEU A 224 9.31 8.02 3.57
CA LEU A 224 8.32 9.06 3.86
C LEU A 224 9.00 10.36 4.29
N VAL A 225 8.56 11.48 3.73
CA VAL A 225 9.04 12.82 4.10
C VAL A 225 7.83 13.70 4.35
N TRP A 226 7.64 14.10 5.61
CA TRP A 226 6.62 15.07 5.98
C TRP A 226 7.15 16.49 5.82
N ASN A 227 6.25 17.42 5.50
CA ASN A 227 6.56 18.84 5.44
C ASN A 227 6.40 19.45 6.85
N PRO A 228 7.46 20.04 7.44
CA PRO A 228 7.37 20.62 8.79
C PRO A 228 6.44 21.84 8.85
N ARG A 229 6.09 22.45 7.72
CA ARG A 229 5.11 23.55 7.69
C ARG A 229 3.68 23.08 7.90
N ASP A 230 3.40 21.79 7.67
CA ASP A 230 2.09 21.18 7.83
C ASP A 230 1.99 20.44 9.17
N GLU A 231 2.49 21.07 10.24
CA GLU A 231 2.79 20.45 11.54
C GLU A 231 1.72 19.48 12.04
N VAL A 232 0.46 19.93 12.10
CA VAL A 232 -0.69 19.13 12.56
C VAL A 232 -0.96 17.95 11.64
N ALA A 233 -0.90 18.17 10.33
CA ALA A 233 -1.17 17.15 9.34
C ALA A 233 -0.08 16.04 9.32
N THR A 234 1.15 16.35 9.75
CA THR A 234 2.21 15.35 9.85
C THR A 234 1.88 14.24 10.85
N TRP A 235 1.36 14.62 12.03
CA TRP A 235 0.98 13.68 13.08
C TRP A 235 -0.25 12.86 12.69
N GLU A 236 -1.26 13.51 12.10
CA GLU A 236 -2.45 12.80 11.60
C GLU A 236 -2.11 11.81 10.50
N SER A 237 -1.21 12.20 9.58
CA SER A 237 -0.72 11.31 8.53
C SER A 237 0.01 10.09 9.09
N PHE A 238 0.88 10.28 10.10
CA PHE A 238 1.53 9.17 10.79
C PHE A 238 0.52 8.19 11.41
N LYS A 239 -0.45 8.71 12.18
CA LYS A 239 -1.50 7.89 12.81
C LYS A 239 -2.31 7.12 11.78
N HIS A 240 -2.70 7.79 10.70
CA HIS A 240 -3.51 7.19 9.64
C HIS A 240 -2.77 6.06 8.91
N LEU A 241 -1.50 6.26 8.54
CA LEU A 241 -0.70 5.19 7.92
C LEU A 241 -0.53 3.97 8.84
N GLY A 242 -0.41 4.21 10.14
CA GLY A 242 -0.41 3.13 11.14
C GLY A 242 -1.75 2.38 11.17
N GLU A 243 -2.88 3.10 11.15
CA GLU A 243 -4.22 2.52 11.13
C GLU A 243 -4.48 1.70 9.86
N LEU A 244 -4.04 2.20 8.70
CA LEU A 244 -4.11 1.45 7.43
C LEU A 244 -3.27 0.17 7.50
N THR A 245 -2.11 0.21 8.16
CA THR A 245 -1.28 -0.99 8.37
C THR A 245 -2.02 -2.02 9.22
N LEU A 246 -2.70 -1.59 10.29
CA LEU A 246 -3.52 -2.46 11.12
C LEU A 246 -4.80 -2.93 10.41
N GLN A 247 -5.35 -2.13 9.51
CA GLN A 247 -6.45 -2.52 8.63
C GLN A 247 -6.04 -3.69 7.72
N MET A 248 -4.83 -3.68 7.16
CA MET A 248 -4.32 -4.82 6.38
C MET A 248 -4.30 -6.13 7.18
N ARG A 249 -4.02 -6.07 8.48
CA ARG A 249 -4.13 -7.22 9.39
C ARG A 249 -5.58 -7.68 9.55
N ARG A 250 -6.47 -6.76 9.92
CA ARG A 250 -7.91 -7.05 10.13
C ARG A 250 -8.57 -7.65 8.89
N ASP A 251 -8.15 -7.21 7.71
CA ASP A 251 -8.63 -7.69 6.42
C ASP A 251 -7.98 -9.00 5.95
N ASN A 252 -7.08 -9.59 6.73
CA ASN A 252 -6.29 -10.77 6.34
C ASN A 252 -5.47 -10.59 5.05
N ILE A 253 -5.13 -9.34 4.73
CA ILE A 253 -4.18 -9.01 3.66
C ILE A 253 -2.78 -9.40 4.16
N ILE A 254 -2.36 -8.91 5.32
CA ILE A 254 -1.10 -9.35 5.96
C ILE A 254 -1.47 -10.21 7.18
N LYS A 255 -1.13 -11.50 7.11
CA LYS A 255 -1.47 -12.48 8.18
C LYS A 255 -0.45 -12.56 9.30
N SER A 256 0.80 -12.18 9.00
CA SER A 256 1.89 -12.31 9.95
C SER A 256 1.92 -11.11 10.90
N ASP A 257 1.71 -11.37 12.19
CA ASP A 257 1.87 -10.33 13.22
C ASP A 257 3.31 -9.79 13.27
N ASP A 258 4.31 -10.59 12.88
CA ASP A 258 5.69 -10.09 12.68
C ASP A 258 5.75 -9.01 11.63
N ALA A 259 5.17 -9.28 10.46
CA ALA A 259 5.21 -8.36 9.34
C ALA A 259 4.52 -7.05 9.71
N ILE A 260 3.39 -7.11 10.43
CA ILE A 260 2.72 -5.92 10.96
C ILE A 260 3.61 -5.19 11.96
N ASN A 261 4.22 -5.89 12.92
CA ASN A 261 5.09 -5.25 13.91
C ASN A 261 6.30 -4.58 13.25
N MET A 262 6.93 -5.24 12.28
CA MET A 262 8.05 -4.67 11.51
C MET A 262 7.64 -3.42 10.74
N LEU A 263 6.51 -3.45 10.03
CA LEU A 263 6.02 -2.28 9.29
C LEU A 263 5.73 -1.09 10.23
N LEU A 264 5.13 -1.35 11.39
CA LEU A 264 4.88 -0.31 12.39
C LEU A 264 6.20 0.25 12.95
N TRP A 265 7.21 -0.59 13.16
CA TRP A 265 8.55 -0.14 13.54
C TRP A 265 9.21 0.73 12.48
N SER A 266 9.11 0.38 11.19
CA SER A 266 9.61 1.22 10.10
C SER A 266 8.94 2.59 10.10
N LEU A 267 7.61 2.63 10.26
CA LEU A 267 6.85 3.89 10.31
C LEU A 267 7.22 4.75 11.53
N VAL A 268 7.30 4.14 12.73
CA VAL A 268 7.69 4.83 13.97
C VAL A 268 9.11 5.36 13.86
N SER A 269 10.05 4.56 13.38
CA SER A 269 11.45 4.95 13.22
C SER A 269 11.58 6.12 12.23
N ARG A 270 10.82 6.08 11.13
CA ARG A 270 10.83 7.15 10.14
C ARG A 270 10.24 8.45 10.69
N TYR A 271 9.14 8.37 11.43
CA TYR A 271 8.55 9.57 12.03
C TYR A 271 9.44 10.16 13.13
N SER A 272 10.07 9.32 13.95
CA SER A 272 11.10 9.77 14.91
C SER A 272 12.28 10.48 14.22
N HIS A 273 12.71 9.99 13.05
CA HIS A 273 13.74 10.65 12.25
C HIS A 273 13.28 12.02 11.71
N PHE A 274 12.03 12.13 11.25
CA PHE A 274 11.44 13.41 10.88
C PHE A 274 11.44 14.39 12.06
N LEU A 275 10.99 13.95 13.24
CA LEU A 275 11.03 14.75 14.46
C LEU A 275 12.45 15.21 14.82
N ASP A 276 13.44 14.33 14.76
CA ASP A 276 14.83 14.70 15.06
C ASP A 276 15.42 15.73 14.08
N THR A 277 15.00 15.70 12.81
CA THR A 277 15.56 16.53 11.75
C THR A 277 14.87 17.88 11.60
N THR A 278 13.54 17.92 11.78
CA THR A 278 12.75 19.13 11.53
C THR A 278 11.92 19.58 12.72
N GLY A 279 11.95 18.86 13.84
CA GLY A 279 11.12 19.15 15.02
C GLY A 279 11.38 20.51 15.65
N THR A 280 12.56 21.11 15.44
CA THR A 280 12.87 22.48 15.87
C THR A 280 12.10 23.55 15.09
N MET A 281 11.58 23.21 13.91
CA MET A 281 10.76 24.10 13.08
C MET A 281 9.28 24.04 13.48
N MET A 282 8.89 23.10 14.34
CA MET A 282 7.50 22.91 14.76
C MET A 282 7.17 23.80 15.96
N SER A 283 5.94 24.29 16.02
CA SER A 283 5.43 25.02 17.16
C SER A 283 5.41 24.17 18.43
N LYS A 284 5.66 24.80 19.57
CA LYS A 284 5.53 24.17 20.89
C LYS A 284 4.17 23.52 21.09
N GLN A 285 3.09 24.17 20.64
CA GLN A 285 1.74 23.64 20.74
C GLN A 285 1.59 22.28 20.05
N THR A 286 2.16 22.13 18.85
CA THR A 286 2.13 20.84 18.15
C THR A 286 2.94 19.79 18.90
N ILE A 287 4.15 20.13 19.35
CA ILE A 287 5.02 19.20 20.11
C ILE A 287 4.32 18.74 21.39
N ASP A 288 3.70 19.67 22.13
CA ASP A 288 2.95 19.38 23.35
C ASP A 288 1.76 18.46 23.06
N THR A 289 1.06 18.68 21.94
CA THR A 289 -0.06 17.82 21.50
C THR A 289 0.42 16.40 21.21
N ILE A 290 1.49 16.24 20.43
CA ILE A 290 2.07 14.93 20.11
C ILE A 290 2.54 14.24 21.41
N TYR A 291 3.22 14.98 22.29
CA TYR A 291 3.68 14.45 23.57
C TYR A 291 2.54 13.96 24.45
N GLN A 292 1.48 14.77 24.60
CA GLN A 292 0.32 14.41 25.40
C GLN A 292 -0.39 13.19 24.83
N GLU A 293 -0.59 13.13 23.50
CA GLU A 293 -1.22 11.98 22.85
C GLU A 293 -0.37 10.71 22.96
N CYS A 294 0.96 10.81 22.81
CA CYS A 294 1.86 9.67 22.97
C CYS A 294 2.00 9.21 24.43
N SER A 295 1.80 10.11 25.40
CA SER A 295 1.96 9.80 26.83
C SER A 295 0.69 9.23 27.47
N ARG A 296 -0.46 9.24 26.77
CA ARG A 296 -1.69 8.63 27.28
C ARG A 296 -1.50 7.12 27.45
N ASN A 297 -1.97 6.59 28.58
CA ASN A 297 -1.89 5.17 28.89
C ASN A 297 -2.81 4.33 27.98
N LYS A 298 -2.46 3.04 27.84
CA LYS A 298 -3.23 2.03 27.07
C LYS A 298 -4.73 2.03 27.37
N ASP A 299 -5.10 2.26 28.63
CA ASP A 299 -6.48 2.23 29.12
C ASP A 299 -7.35 3.42 28.67
N GLN A 300 -6.76 4.46 28.07
CA GLN A 300 -7.46 5.68 27.63
C GLN A 300 -7.61 5.78 26.11
N GLY A 301 -7.45 4.67 25.38
CA GLY A 301 -7.55 4.64 23.92
C GLY A 301 -6.25 5.07 23.26
N LEU A 302 -5.17 4.32 23.55
CA LEU A 302 -3.91 4.47 22.84
C LEU A 302 -4.15 4.46 21.33
N HIS A 303 -3.42 5.30 20.59
CA HIS A 303 -3.34 5.17 19.14
C HIS A 303 -2.89 3.75 18.81
N GLU A 304 -3.79 2.99 18.17
CA GLU A 304 -3.67 1.55 17.91
C GLU A 304 -2.29 1.15 17.34
N PRO A 305 -1.62 1.95 16.47
CA PRO A 305 -0.30 1.64 15.92
C PRO A 305 0.81 1.50 16.97
N LEU A 306 0.78 2.29 18.05
CA LEU A 306 1.79 2.25 19.12
C LEU A 306 1.52 1.15 20.14
N GLY A 307 0.30 0.61 20.17
CA GLY A 307 -0.17 -0.35 21.17
C GLY A 307 0.18 -1.79 20.89
N VAL A 308 0.60 -2.10 19.66
CA VAL A 308 0.98 -3.45 19.26
C VAL A 308 2.14 -3.93 20.15
N PRO A 309 1.97 -5.01 20.92
CA PRO A 309 2.98 -5.50 21.84
C PRO A 309 4.23 -5.97 21.09
N GLU A 310 5.40 -5.74 21.68
CA GLU A 310 6.63 -6.37 21.21
C GLU A 310 6.62 -7.86 21.57
N ARG A 311 7.43 -8.66 20.87
CA ARG A 311 7.50 -10.11 21.12
C ARG A 311 8.43 -10.46 22.28
N GLU A 312 9.45 -9.65 22.47
CA GLU A 312 10.48 -9.84 23.48
C GLU A 312 10.19 -8.95 24.69
N ASP A 313 10.07 -9.56 25.88
CA ASP A 313 9.65 -8.92 27.14
C ASP A 313 10.57 -7.78 27.63
N LEU A 314 11.71 -7.56 26.99
CA LEU A 314 12.72 -6.56 27.35
C LEU A 314 13.02 -5.55 26.22
N MET A 315 12.30 -5.64 25.10
CA MET A 315 12.47 -4.69 24.03
C MET A 315 11.80 -3.35 24.36
N THR A 316 12.48 -2.27 24.00
CA THR A 316 11.88 -0.93 24.01
C THR A 316 10.65 -0.95 23.13
N THR A 317 9.52 -0.50 23.66
CA THR A 317 8.27 -0.44 22.90
C THR A 317 8.33 0.69 21.87
N LYS A 318 7.54 0.58 20.80
CA LYS A 318 7.32 1.68 19.82
C LYS A 318 6.95 3.01 20.49
N GLN A 319 6.10 2.96 21.52
CA GLN A 319 5.69 4.14 22.29
C GLN A 319 6.86 4.76 23.05
N GLU A 320 7.63 3.96 23.81
CA GLU A 320 8.80 4.44 24.55
C GLU A 320 9.86 5.01 23.61
N PHE A 321 10.10 4.35 22.47
CA PHE A 321 11.02 4.81 21.45
C PHE A 321 10.61 6.18 20.92
N LEU A 322 9.36 6.34 20.48
CA LEU A 322 8.87 7.62 19.96
C LEU A 322 8.86 8.73 21.04
N LEU A 323 8.44 8.40 22.27
CA LEU A 323 8.44 9.34 23.39
C LEU A 323 9.84 9.87 23.71
N LYS A 324 10.89 9.06 23.56
CA LYS A 324 12.27 9.52 23.74
C LYS A 324 12.61 10.68 22.79
N HIS A 325 12.21 10.59 21.53
CA HIS A 325 12.46 11.63 20.52
C HIS A 325 11.59 12.87 20.77
N ILE A 326 10.30 12.68 21.08
CA ILE A 326 9.39 13.78 21.41
C ILE A 326 9.87 14.53 22.67
N ASN A 327 10.29 13.82 23.71
CA ASN A 327 10.78 14.45 24.95
C ASN A 327 11.98 15.37 24.69
N LYS A 328 12.92 14.94 23.85
CA LYS A 328 14.07 15.75 23.45
C LYS A 328 13.62 17.05 22.77
N LEU A 329 12.63 16.98 21.87
CA LEU A 329 12.05 18.16 21.23
C LEU A 329 11.26 19.04 22.20
N HIS A 330 10.49 18.45 23.09
CA HIS A 330 9.69 19.17 24.08
C HIS A 330 10.58 19.97 25.03
N ILE A 331 11.69 19.39 25.52
CA ILE A 331 12.69 20.10 26.33
C ILE A 331 13.30 21.26 25.54
N LYS A 332 13.67 21.04 24.27
CA LYS A 332 14.20 22.08 23.38
C LYS A 332 13.19 23.22 23.18
N ALA A 333 11.92 22.90 22.95
CA ALA A 333 10.86 23.89 22.77
C ALA A 333 10.63 24.74 24.03
N ILE A 334 10.65 24.11 25.22
CA ILE A 334 10.55 24.82 26.50
C ILE A 334 11.76 25.73 26.73
N ALA A 335 12.97 25.26 26.44
CA ALA A 335 14.19 26.05 26.60
C ALA A 335 14.19 27.27 25.68
N TYR A 336 13.76 27.10 24.42
CA TYR A 336 13.62 28.20 23.46
C TYR A 336 12.62 29.27 23.96
N GLU A 337 11.44 28.86 24.42
CA GLU A 337 10.40 29.77 24.89
C GLU A 337 10.81 30.54 26.16
N LYS A 338 11.51 29.87 27.10
CA LYS A 338 11.90 30.48 28.38
C LYS A 338 13.18 31.31 28.32
N GLU A 339 14.20 30.80 27.63
CA GLU A 339 15.56 31.33 27.69
C GLU A 339 16.00 32.01 26.39
N GLY A 340 15.19 31.94 25.32
CA GLY A 340 15.56 32.48 24.00
C GLY A 340 16.80 31.83 23.38
N LEU A 341 17.18 30.63 23.84
CA LEU A 341 18.37 29.92 23.37
C LEU A 341 18.17 29.42 21.93
N LEU A 342 19.09 29.78 21.03
CA LEU A 342 19.08 29.33 19.64
C LEU A 342 19.21 27.81 19.56
N LEU A 343 18.34 27.21 18.73
CA LEU A 343 18.30 25.78 18.45
C LEU A 343 19.37 25.44 17.41
N ASP A 344 20.60 25.20 17.85
CA ASP A 344 21.61 24.53 17.02
C ASP A 344 21.43 22.99 17.03
#